data_AF-A0A0C9SRR3-F1
#
_entry.id   AF-A0A0C9SRR3-F1
#
_cell.length_a   1.000
_cell.length_b   1.000
_cell.length_c   1.000
_cell.angle_alpha   90.00
_cell.angle_beta   90.00
_cell.angle_gamma   90.00
#
_symmetry.space_group_name_H-M   'P 1'
#
loop_
_entity.id
_entity.type
_entity.pdbx_description
1 polymer ?
#
loop_
_entity_poly.entity_id
_entity_poly.type
_entity_poly.pdbx_seq_one_letter_code
_entity_poly.pdbx_strand_id
1 'polypeptide(L)'
;MLLVKQILWELYELNFRYELYALDRVMAMELWASSFTERCALLHSIFPGDSGLLMWDDSLPKQDSDVGLGAGSWKELHPWVDKFQELLSVWCDAPSRLSSLLGDPVADHDNQVAHLTMQSATNFYVQTFFDHFGKPPVVPHVYPFM
;
A
#
# COMPACT_ATOMS: atom_id res chain seq x y z
N MET A 1 16.32 -11.81 -19.50
CA MET A 1 14.90 -11.68 -19.09
C MET A 1 14.69 -10.88 -17.80
N LEU A 2 15.73 -10.59 -16.99
CA LEU A 2 15.61 -9.79 -15.77
C LEU A 2 15.05 -8.38 -16.01
N LEU A 3 15.52 -7.68 -17.05
CA LEU A 3 15.02 -6.35 -17.42
C LEU A 3 13.49 -6.34 -17.65
N VAL A 4 12.95 -7.37 -18.31
CA VAL A 4 11.50 -7.48 -18.53
C VAL A 4 10.75 -7.64 -17.21
N LYS A 5 11.27 -8.44 -16.27
CA LYS A 5 10.69 -8.61 -14.93
C LYS A 5 10.72 -7.31 -14.13
N GLN A 6 11.78 -6.51 -14.27
CA GLN A 6 11.92 -5.21 -13.62
C GLN A 6 10.92 -4.19 -14.19
N ILE A 7 10.82 -4.09 -15.52
CA ILE A 7 9.84 -3.22 -16.18
C ILE A 7 8.41 -3.62 -15.81
N LEU A 8 8.09 -4.91 -15.81
CA LEU A 8 6.78 -5.39 -15.41
C LEU A 8 6.49 -5.01 -13.96
N TRP A 9 7.40 -5.28 -13.04
CA TRP A 9 7.21 -4.91 -11.63
C TRP A 9 6.97 -3.40 -11.48
N GLU A 10 7.77 -2.56 -12.13
CA GLU A 10 7.61 -1.10 -12.08
C GLU A 10 6.25 -0.65 -12.62
N LEU A 11 5.76 -1.25 -13.71
CA LEU A 11 4.42 -0.97 -14.24
C LEU A 11 3.31 -1.37 -13.26
N TYR A 12 3.42 -2.54 -12.63
CA TYR A 12 2.44 -3.00 -11.63
C TYR A 12 2.46 -2.11 -10.39
N GLU A 13 3.65 -1.76 -9.90
CA GLU A 13 3.85 -0.88 -8.76
C GLU A 13 3.25 0.51 -9.03
N LEU A 14 3.62 1.15 -10.15
CA LEU A 14 3.07 2.44 -10.56
C LEU A 14 1.56 2.41 -10.69
N ASN A 15 1.01 1.39 -11.35
CA ASN A 15 -0.43 1.29 -11.54
C ASN A 15 -1.15 1.14 -10.20
N PHE A 16 -0.62 0.34 -9.27
CA PHE A 16 -1.15 0.26 -7.91
C PHE A 16 -1.11 1.63 -7.20
N ARG A 17 0.00 2.39 -7.29
CA ARG A 17 0.08 3.72 -6.64
C ARG A 17 -0.97 4.69 -7.19
N TYR A 18 -1.15 4.72 -8.51
CA TYR A 18 -2.15 5.60 -9.14
C TYR A 18 -3.59 5.17 -8.87
N GLU A 19 -3.86 3.87 -8.83
CA GLU A 19 -5.18 3.35 -8.49
C GLU A 19 -5.53 3.64 -7.02
N LEU A 20 -4.58 3.45 -6.11
CA LEU A 20 -4.74 3.82 -4.71
C LEU A 20 -4.97 5.33 -4.55
N TYR A 21 -4.16 6.16 -5.22
CA TYR A 21 -4.36 7.62 -5.24
C TYR A 21 -5.76 8.02 -5.72
N ALA A 22 -6.19 7.45 -6.85
CA ALA A 22 -7.48 7.78 -7.45
C ALA A 22 -8.64 7.40 -6.52
N LEU A 23 -8.57 6.22 -5.91
CA LEU A 23 -9.60 5.80 -4.94
C LEU A 23 -9.56 6.67 -3.68
N ASP A 24 -8.38 6.93 -3.15
CA ASP A 24 -8.20 7.74 -1.94
C ASP A 24 -8.77 9.15 -2.09
N ARG A 25 -8.61 9.75 -3.28
CA ARG A 25 -9.20 11.05 -3.64
C ARG A 25 -10.73 11.06 -3.54
N VAL A 26 -11.37 9.94 -3.83
CA VAL A 26 -12.83 9.79 -3.73
C VAL A 26 -13.23 9.51 -2.28
N MET A 27 -12.56 8.56 -1.63
CA MET A 27 -12.94 8.09 -0.30
C MET A 27 -12.65 9.10 0.82
N ALA A 28 -11.64 9.95 0.64
CA ALA A 28 -11.20 10.93 1.63
C ALA A 28 -11.32 12.38 1.11
N MET A 29 -12.32 12.67 0.28
CA MET A 29 -12.47 13.95 -0.43
C MET A 29 -12.32 15.19 0.47
N GLU A 30 -12.91 15.16 1.67
CA GLU A 30 -12.83 16.27 2.63
C GLU A 30 -11.41 16.47 3.16
N LEU A 31 -10.69 15.38 3.49
CA LEU A 31 -9.30 15.43 3.96
C LEU A 31 -8.37 15.95 2.86
N TRP A 32 -8.64 15.59 1.61
CA TRP A 32 -7.91 16.15 0.47
C TRP A 32 -8.13 17.65 0.29
N ALA A 33 -9.27 18.19 0.74
CA ALA A 33 -9.57 19.62 0.69
C ALA A 33 -8.99 20.38 1.90
N SER A 34 -9.01 19.78 3.09
CA SER A 34 -8.56 20.42 4.34
C SER A 34 -7.07 20.23 4.66
N SER A 35 -6.50 19.11 4.22
CA SER A 35 -5.20 18.60 4.68
C SER A 35 -4.43 17.93 3.53
N PHE A 36 -4.35 18.63 2.40
CA PHE A 36 -3.74 18.13 1.17
C PHE A 36 -2.30 17.62 1.38
N THR A 37 -1.48 18.39 2.10
CA THR A 37 -0.06 18.08 2.31
C THR A 37 0.11 16.83 3.16
N GLU A 38 -0.64 16.73 4.25
CA GLU A 38 -0.62 15.58 5.16
C GLU A 38 -1.13 14.32 4.46
N ARG A 39 -2.20 14.45 3.65
CA ARG A 39 -2.74 13.32 2.89
C ARG A 39 -1.78 12.83 1.80
N CYS A 40 -1.13 13.76 1.08
CA CYS A 40 -0.06 13.42 0.14
C CYS A 40 1.09 12.69 0.83
N ALA A 41 1.57 13.22 1.97
CA ALA A 41 2.68 12.64 2.71
C ALA A 41 2.34 11.23 3.22
N LEU A 42 1.13 11.02 3.74
CA LEU A 42 0.67 9.71 4.18
C LEU A 42 0.62 8.71 3.00
N LEU A 43 0.02 9.09 1.88
CA LEU A 43 -0.04 8.25 0.69
C LEU A 43 1.37 7.88 0.19
N HIS A 44 2.29 8.84 0.14
CA HIS A 44 3.67 8.58 -0.26
C HIS A 44 4.39 7.64 0.70
N SER A 45 4.13 7.73 2.00
CA SER A 45 4.78 6.89 3.02
C SER A 45 4.44 5.40 2.96
N ILE A 46 3.43 5.01 2.17
CA ILE A 46 3.06 3.60 1.92
C ILE A 46 4.05 2.90 0.99
N PHE A 47 4.84 3.69 0.25
CA PHE A 47 5.71 3.20 -0.79
C PHE A 47 7.18 3.40 -0.44
N PRO A 48 8.06 2.46 -0.84
CA PRO A 48 9.48 2.66 -0.72
C PRO A 48 9.97 3.75 -1.69
N GLY A 49 11.00 4.48 -1.26
CA GLY A 49 11.61 5.59 -2.00
C GLY A 49 11.12 6.97 -1.54
N ASP A 50 11.79 8.01 -2.01
CA ASP A 50 11.45 9.41 -1.66
C ASP A 50 10.55 10.05 -2.73
N SER A 51 10.39 9.41 -3.88
CA SER A 51 9.73 10.04 -5.03
C SER A 51 8.21 9.84 -5.07
N GLY A 52 7.62 9.07 -4.14
CA GLY A 52 6.16 8.92 -4.03
C GLY A 52 5.52 8.40 -5.33
N LEU A 53 4.64 9.19 -5.96
CA LEU A 53 4.04 8.85 -7.25
C LEU A 53 4.97 9.07 -8.47
N LEU A 54 6.11 9.74 -8.29
CA LEU A 54 7.08 10.09 -9.32
C LEU A 54 8.28 9.13 -9.32
N MET A 55 8.06 7.82 -9.36
CA MET A 55 9.12 6.79 -9.25
C MET A 55 10.31 6.92 -10.22
N TRP A 56 10.17 7.70 -11.30
CA TRP A 56 11.22 7.89 -12.31
C TRP A 56 12.50 8.57 -11.79
N ASP A 57 12.46 9.19 -10.61
CA ASP A 57 13.63 9.78 -9.93
C ASP A 57 14.29 8.82 -8.92
N ASP A 58 13.60 7.71 -8.56
CA ASP A 58 14.15 6.68 -7.67
C ASP A 58 14.89 5.59 -8.46
N SER A 59 16.00 5.11 -7.93
CA SER A 59 16.64 3.90 -8.47
C SER A 59 15.77 2.67 -8.20
N LEU A 60 15.65 1.75 -9.18
CA LEU A 60 14.98 0.46 -8.97
C LEU A 60 15.52 -0.27 -7.74
N PRO A 61 14.67 -1.03 -7.02
CA PRO A 61 15.12 -1.82 -5.88
C PRO A 61 16.25 -2.79 -6.26
N LYS A 62 17.13 -3.09 -5.30
CA LYS A 62 18.19 -4.09 -5.50
C LYS A 62 17.56 -5.48 -5.62
N GLN A 63 18.19 -6.40 -6.36
CA GLN A 63 17.60 -7.72 -6.62
C GLN A 63 17.29 -8.51 -5.34
N ASP A 64 18.07 -8.31 -4.28
CA ASP A 64 17.88 -8.95 -2.97
C ASP A 64 17.07 -8.09 -1.98
N SER A 65 16.39 -7.04 -2.45
CA SER A 65 15.56 -6.20 -1.58
C SER A 65 14.17 -6.80 -1.40
N ASP A 66 13.81 -7.00 -0.14
CA ASP A 66 12.47 -7.40 0.32
C ASP A 66 11.82 -6.16 0.95
N VAL A 67 11.13 -5.34 0.16
CA VAL A 67 10.61 -4.02 0.62
C VAL A 67 9.22 -3.72 0.06
N GLY A 68 8.49 -2.83 0.73
CA GLY A 68 7.16 -2.37 0.34
C GLY A 68 6.04 -3.35 0.70
N LEU A 69 4.83 -3.07 0.20
CA LEU A 69 3.65 -3.90 0.43
C LEU A 69 3.71 -5.28 -0.25
N GLY A 70 4.68 -5.47 -1.15
CA GLY A 70 4.97 -6.76 -1.77
C GLY A 70 6.02 -7.59 -1.02
N ALA A 71 6.52 -7.14 0.14
CA ALA A 71 7.56 -7.86 0.87
C ALA A 71 7.08 -9.24 1.38
N GLY A 72 7.94 -10.25 1.27
CA GLY A 72 7.67 -11.62 1.64
C GLY A 72 7.84 -11.90 3.15
N SER A 73 8.62 -11.09 3.86
CA SER A 73 8.78 -11.20 5.30
C SER A 73 7.93 -10.18 6.05
N TRP A 74 7.28 -10.61 7.15
CA TRP A 74 6.45 -9.73 7.97
C TRP A 74 7.21 -8.51 8.49
N LYS A 75 8.47 -8.72 8.90
CA LYS A 75 9.34 -7.68 9.43
C LYS A 75 9.51 -6.51 8.45
N GLU A 76 9.73 -6.82 7.17
CA GLU A 76 9.93 -5.82 6.13
C GLU A 76 8.60 -5.24 5.61
N LEU A 77 7.52 -6.04 5.67
CA LEU A 77 6.17 -5.65 5.26
C LEU A 77 5.46 -4.72 6.26
N HIS A 78 5.69 -4.93 7.56
CA HIS A 78 4.97 -4.28 8.66
C HIS A 78 4.92 -2.74 8.56
N PRO A 79 6.03 -2.01 8.33
CA PRO A 79 6.00 -0.55 8.29
C PRO A 79 5.06 -0.01 7.20
N TRP A 80 4.99 -0.69 6.06
CA TRP A 80 4.15 -0.30 4.93
C TRP A 80 2.68 -0.62 5.20
N VAL A 81 2.42 -1.75 5.85
CA VAL A 81 1.07 -2.18 6.23
C VAL A 81 0.44 -1.23 7.24
N ASP A 82 1.21 -0.72 8.21
CA ASP A 82 0.71 0.29 9.15
C ASP A 82 0.28 1.57 8.44
N LYS A 83 1.09 2.06 7.50
CA LYS A 83 0.75 3.25 6.70
C LYS A 83 -0.44 3.02 5.79
N PHE A 84 -0.55 1.82 5.22
CA PHE A 84 -1.70 1.45 4.43
C PHE A 84 -2.97 1.38 5.28
N GLN A 85 -2.92 0.81 6.49
CA GLN A 85 -4.04 0.82 7.42
C GLN A 85 -4.42 2.22 7.85
N GLU A 86 -3.45 3.06 8.21
CA GLU A 86 -3.66 4.46 8.57
C GLU A 86 -4.43 5.19 7.46
N LEU A 87 -4.04 5.01 6.19
CA LEU A 87 -4.73 5.59 5.04
C LEU A 87 -6.18 5.10 4.91
N LEU A 88 -6.40 3.79 4.99
CA LEU A 88 -7.72 3.16 4.81
C LEU A 88 -8.66 3.41 5.98
N SER A 89 -8.14 3.60 7.19
CA SER A 89 -8.92 3.70 8.43
C SER A 89 -9.90 4.88 8.47
N VAL A 90 -9.64 5.91 7.66
CA VAL A 90 -10.47 7.12 7.56
C VAL A 90 -11.48 7.05 6.41
N TRP A 91 -11.45 6.00 5.59
CA TRP A 91 -12.43 5.81 4.53
C TRP A 91 -13.80 5.47 5.13
N CYS A 92 -14.86 5.81 4.41
CA CYS A 92 -16.21 5.37 4.78
C CYS A 92 -16.29 3.84 4.82
N ASP A 93 -17.01 3.29 5.79
CA ASP A 93 -17.18 1.85 6.02
C ASP A 93 -15.89 1.06 6.31
N ALA A 94 -14.80 1.75 6.67
CA ALA A 94 -13.57 1.10 7.07
C ALA A 94 -13.80 0.13 8.25
N PRO A 95 -13.37 -1.14 8.15
CA PRO A 95 -13.47 -2.08 9.26
C PRO A 95 -12.77 -1.55 10.51
N SER A 96 -13.40 -1.70 11.68
CA SER A 96 -12.84 -1.24 12.96
C SER A 96 -11.45 -1.80 13.28
N ARG A 97 -11.11 -2.96 12.69
CA ARG A 97 -9.78 -3.57 12.76
C ARG A 97 -8.68 -2.68 12.16
N LEU A 98 -9.00 -1.85 11.17
CA LEU A 98 -8.02 -0.94 10.54
C LEU A 98 -7.71 0.28 11.42
N SER A 99 -8.53 0.54 12.45
CA SER A 99 -8.31 1.65 13.38
C SER A 99 -7.26 1.33 14.46
N SER A 100 -6.90 0.06 14.63
CA SER A 100 -5.84 -0.37 15.55
C SER A 100 -4.57 -0.67 14.77
N LEU A 101 -3.63 0.28 14.77
CA LEU A 101 -2.28 0.08 14.20
C LEU A 101 -1.60 -1.12 14.85
N LEU A 102 -0.77 -1.82 14.08
CA LEU A 102 -0.27 -3.13 14.50
C LEU A 102 0.70 -3.06 15.67
N GLY A 103 1.35 -1.92 15.92
CA GLY A 103 2.22 -1.74 17.09
C GLY A 103 3.69 -1.97 16.75
N ASP A 104 4.45 -2.58 17.67
CA ASP A 104 5.90 -2.72 17.56
C ASP A 104 6.24 -4.06 16.87
N PRO A 105 6.94 -4.10 15.71
CA PRO A 105 7.17 -5.32 14.93
C PRO A 105 8.02 -6.38 15.65
N VAL A 106 8.66 -6.02 16.77
CA VAL A 106 9.52 -6.89 17.60
C VAL A 106 8.75 -7.52 18.75
N ALA A 107 7.63 -6.91 19.18
CA ALA A 107 6.70 -7.62 20.02
C ALA A 107 6.11 -8.74 19.17
N ASP A 108 6.05 -9.96 19.72
CA ASP A 108 5.42 -11.12 19.12
C ASP A 108 3.91 -10.85 18.96
N HIS A 109 3.56 -9.94 18.06
CA HIS A 109 2.21 -9.81 17.56
C HIS A 109 1.94 -11.15 16.92
N ASP A 110 1.08 -11.92 17.58
CA ASP A 110 0.60 -13.21 17.13
C ASP A 110 0.43 -13.12 15.61
N ASN A 111 1.22 -13.88 14.84
CA ASN A 111 1.27 -13.80 13.37
C ASN A 111 -0.15 -13.81 12.76
N GLN A 112 -1.10 -14.37 13.49
CA GLN A 112 -2.53 -14.32 13.22
C GLN A 112 -3.14 -12.90 13.19
N VAL A 113 -2.85 -12.01 14.15
CA VAL A 113 -3.37 -10.64 14.17
C VAL A 113 -2.85 -9.85 12.97
N ALA A 114 -1.55 -9.90 12.73
CA ALA A 114 -0.89 -9.33 11.56
C ALA A 114 -1.54 -9.79 10.25
N HIS A 115 -1.69 -11.11 10.10
CA HIS A 115 -2.30 -11.73 8.93
C HIS A 115 -3.77 -11.30 8.75
N LEU A 116 -4.57 -11.31 9.81
CA LEU A 116 -5.99 -10.92 9.76
C LEU A 116 -6.16 -9.43 9.43
N THR A 117 -5.28 -8.56 9.94
CA THR A 117 -5.34 -7.14 9.64
C THR A 117 -4.94 -6.88 8.19
N MET A 118 -3.87 -7.52 7.69
CA MET A 118 -3.49 -7.43 6.27
C MET A 118 -4.60 -7.95 5.36
N GLN A 119 -5.21 -9.09 5.71
CA GLN A 119 -6.33 -9.66 4.96
C GLN A 119 -7.52 -8.69 4.96
N SER A 120 -7.84 -8.08 6.10
CA SER A 120 -8.93 -7.12 6.22
C SER A 120 -8.68 -5.87 5.39
N ALA A 121 -7.47 -5.30 5.46
CA ALA A 121 -7.06 -4.13 4.68
C ALA A 121 -7.12 -4.43 3.17
N THR A 122 -6.58 -5.59 2.76
CA THR A 122 -6.57 -6.01 1.35
C THR A 122 -7.98 -6.22 0.82
N ASN A 123 -8.82 -6.98 1.54
CA ASN A 123 -10.20 -7.24 1.11
C ASN A 123 -11.01 -5.94 1.04
N PHE A 124 -10.86 -5.06 2.04
CA PHE A 124 -11.53 -3.77 2.06
C PHE A 124 -11.10 -2.90 0.88
N TYR A 125 -9.80 -2.75 0.63
CA TYR A 125 -9.28 -2.00 -0.52
C TYR A 125 -9.80 -2.57 -1.86
N VAL A 126 -9.66 -3.88 -2.08
CA VAL A 126 -10.07 -4.53 -3.32
C VAL A 126 -11.56 -4.38 -3.59
N GLN A 127 -12.39 -4.62 -2.56
CA GLN A 127 -13.83 -4.49 -2.69
C GLN A 127 -14.24 -3.04 -2.93
N THR A 128 -13.70 -2.10 -2.14
CA THR A 128 -14.00 -0.66 -2.28
C THR A 128 -13.62 -0.15 -3.66
N PHE A 129 -12.47 -0.57 -4.19
CA PHE A 129 -12.05 -0.22 -5.54
C PHE A 129 -13.00 -0.79 -6.60
N PHE A 130 -13.37 -2.07 -6.47
CA PHE A 130 -14.30 -2.71 -7.38
C PHE A 130 -15.66 -2.01 -7.38
N ASP A 131 -16.17 -1.63 -6.23
CA ASP A 131 -17.47 -0.96 -6.09
C ASP A 131 -17.48 0.42 -6.75
N HIS A 132 -16.34 1.14 -6.75
CA HIS A 132 -16.23 2.46 -7.35
C HIS A 132 -15.89 2.44 -8.85
N PHE A 133 -15.05 1.51 -9.30
CA PHE A 133 -14.50 1.49 -10.66
C PHE A 133 -14.98 0.33 -11.53
N GLY A 134 -15.74 -0.63 -10.97
CA GLY A 134 -16.32 -1.77 -11.69
C GLY A 134 -15.31 -2.81 -12.19
N LYS A 135 -14.06 -2.75 -11.71
CA LYS A 135 -12.97 -3.68 -12.07
C LYS A 135 -12.10 -3.95 -10.86
N PRO A 136 -11.41 -5.11 -10.79
CA PRO A 136 -10.43 -5.34 -9.73
C PRO A 136 -9.25 -4.35 -9.86
N PRO A 137 -8.67 -3.89 -8.73
CA PRO A 137 -7.44 -3.12 -8.77
C PRO A 137 -6.24 -4.02 -9.07
N VAL A 138 -5.14 -3.39 -9.43
CA VAL A 138 -3.81 -3.97 -9.34
C VAL A 138 -3.39 -4.06 -7.88
N VAL A 139 -2.72 -5.16 -7.52
CA VAL A 139 -2.18 -5.40 -6.18
C VAL A 139 -0.65 -5.30 -6.19
N PRO A 140 0.00 -5.01 -5.04
CA PRO A 140 1.45 -5.04 -4.92
C PRO A 140 2.04 -6.42 -5.27
N HIS A 141 3.24 -6.42 -5.84
CA HIS A 141 3.97 -7.65 -6.21
C HIS A 141 5.37 -7.66 -5.59
N VAL A 142 5.89 -8.85 -5.30
CA VAL A 142 7.28 -9.06 -4.86
C VAL A 142 8.23 -8.65 -6.00
N TYR A 143 9.31 -7.94 -5.68
CA TYR A 143 10.35 -7.60 -6.64
C TYR A 143 11.43 -8.68 -6.73
N PRO A 144 11.99 -8.98 -7.92
CA PRO A 144 11.47 -8.63 -9.25
C PRO A 144 10.24 -9.49 -9.59
N PHE A 145 9.43 -9.04 -10.55
CA PHE A 145 8.19 -9.74 -10.95
C PHE A 145 8.47 -11.22 -11.23
N MET A 146 7.83 -12.11 -10.47
CA MET A 146 8.10 -13.55 -10.54
C MET A 146 7.35 -14.21 -11.69
#